data_AF-A0A9X1B3J4-F1
#
_entry.id   AF-A0A9X1B3J4-F1
#
_cell.length_a   1.000
_cell.length_b   1.000
_cell.length_c   1.000
_cell.angle_alpha   90.00
_cell.angle_beta   90.00
_cell.angle_gamma   90.00
#
_symmetry.space_group_name_H-M   'P 1'
#
loop_
_entity.id
_entity.type
_entity.pdbx_description
1 polymer ?
#
loop_
_entity_poly.entity_id
_entity_poly.type
_entity_poly.pdbx_seq_one_letter_code
_entity_poly.pdbx_strand_id
1 'polypeptide(L)'
;MGMFDSFLVPLGNREVEAQTKRFDCVLKTYRVGDLVSGAAPGLRVYFDQLRIDEDGRFVYRETESPTEDWTLFFVLANGVLVDTDAVAGTLGEELILQRIRTLNEIWQDSARLLERLTTFIAEKQKRIDRMNSSINAVRHVIRDTRRLRQGDDLSGPFSLIHESSRRLKQGDDPLDVIESVLGEDHRFFYSDPEVPTDRLADYRL
;
A
#
# COMPACT_ATOMS: atom_id res chain seq x y z
N MET A 1 26.24 -4.34 -9.69
CA MET A 1 25.05 -4.20 -8.82
C MET A 1 24.10 -5.33 -9.19
N GLY A 2 23.67 -6.15 -8.23
CA GLY A 2 22.67 -7.19 -8.47
C GLY A 2 21.27 -6.59 -8.52
N MET A 3 20.38 -7.19 -9.31
CA MET A 3 18.96 -6.81 -9.38
C MET A 3 18.23 -7.62 -8.29
N PHE A 4 17.46 -6.95 -7.42
CA PHE A 4 16.77 -7.57 -6.29
C PHE A 4 15.32 -7.16 -6.28
N ASP A 5 14.43 -8.09 -5.95
CA ASP A 5 13.06 -7.77 -5.59
C ASP A 5 12.97 -7.56 -4.08
N SER A 6 12.05 -6.70 -3.67
CA SER A 6 11.91 -6.26 -2.29
C SER A 6 10.55 -6.64 -1.74
N PHE A 7 10.49 -7.08 -0.49
CA PHE A 7 9.26 -7.43 0.21
C PHE A 7 9.11 -6.56 1.45
N LEU A 8 7.98 -5.87 1.58
CA LEU A 8 7.70 -5.08 2.77
C LEU A 8 7.13 -5.98 3.86
N VAL A 9 7.87 -6.10 4.96
CA VAL A 9 7.56 -7.00 6.06
C VAL A 9 7.41 -6.20 7.36
N PRO A 10 6.32 -6.39 8.12
CA PRO A 10 6.22 -5.82 9.46
C PRO A 10 7.15 -6.55 10.43
N LEU A 11 8.10 -5.83 11.02
CA LEU A 11 8.99 -6.27 12.09
C LEU A 11 8.69 -5.49 13.36
N GLY A 12 7.92 -6.08 14.28
CA GLY A 12 7.44 -5.36 15.46
C GLY A 12 6.58 -4.15 15.07
N ASN A 13 7.05 -2.94 15.38
CA ASN A 13 6.34 -1.69 15.07
C ASN A 13 6.85 -0.97 13.81
N ARG A 14 7.76 -1.57 13.03
CA ARG A 14 8.35 -0.97 11.82
C ARG A 14 8.10 -1.84 10.58
N GLU A 15 7.96 -1.20 9.41
CA GLU A 15 7.94 -1.88 8.10
C GLU A 15 9.36 -1.90 7.54
N VAL A 16 9.86 -3.06 7.14
CA VAL A 16 11.24 -3.28 6.70
C VAL A 16 11.26 -3.91 5.31
N GLU A 17 12.17 -3.47 4.45
CA GLU A 17 12.27 -3.89 3.06
C GLU A 17 13.22 -5.08 2.87
N ALA A 18 12.70 -6.30 2.95
CA ALA A 18 13.50 -7.51 2.77
C ALA A 18 13.83 -7.74 1.29
N GLN A 19 15.10 -7.66 0.91
CA GLN A 19 15.56 -7.86 -0.47
C GLN A 19 15.87 -9.33 -0.76
N THR A 20 15.43 -9.83 -1.90
CA THR A 20 15.66 -11.21 -2.34
C THR A 20 15.97 -11.31 -3.84
N LYS A 21 16.80 -12.30 -4.20
CA LYS A 21 17.18 -12.62 -5.59
C LYS A 21 16.37 -13.78 -6.19
N ARG A 22 15.35 -14.27 -5.49
CA ARG A 22 14.69 -15.54 -5.81
C ARG A 22 13.69 -15.48 -6.98
N PHE A 23 13.34 -14.28 -7.44
CA PHE A 23 12.27 -14.05 -8.41
C PHE A 23 12.81 -13.45 -9.71
N ASP A 24 11.93 -12.99 -10.60
CA ASP A 24 12.33 -12.39 -11.89
C ASP A 24 13.18 -11.13 -11.74
N CYS A 25 13.40 -10.65 -10.50
CA CYS A 25 14.28 -9.54 -10.17
C CYS A 25 13.85 -8.28 -10.94
N VAL A 26 12.56 -7.98 -10.99
CA VAL A 26 12.04 -6.83 -11.74
C VAL A 26 12.17 -5.51 -10.98
N LEU A 27 12.97 -5.47 -9.90
CA LEU A 27 13.15 -4.33 -8.99
C LEU A 27 11.82 -3.84 -8.41
N LYS A 28 10.90 -4.77 -8.13
CA LYS A 28 9.60 -4.43 -7.55
C LYS A 28 9.64 -4.53 -6.03
N THR A 29 8.90 -3.62 -5.41
CA THR A 29 8.57 -3.68 -3.99
C THR A 29 7.19 -4.31 -3.84
N TYR A 30 7.13 -5.51 -3.28
CA TYR A 30 5.92 -6.30 -3.07
C TYR A 30 5.36 -6.09 -1.67
N ARG A 31 4.05 -5.93 -1.59
CA ARG A 31 3.23 -5.96 -0.37
C ARG A 31 2.31 -7.17 -0.39
N VAL A 32 1.75 -7.51 0.77
CA VAL A 32 0.72 -8.54 0.85
C VAL A 32 -0.42 -8.22 -0.13
N GLY A 33 -0.70 -9.22 -0.96
CA GLY A 33 -1.68 -9.27 -2.04
C GLY A 33 -1.17 -8.81 -3.41
N ASP A 34 0.11 -8.48 -3.53
CA ASP A 34 0.74 -8.24 -4.83
C ASP A 34 1.09 -9.55 -5.54
N LEU A 35 0.99 -9.53 -6.87
CA LEU A 35 1.45 -10.61 -7.74
C LEU A 35 2.98 -10.53 -7.88
N VAL A 36 3.66 -11.57 -7.43
CA VAL A 36 5.11 -11.72 -7.54
C VAL A 36 5.46 -12.35 -8.88
N SER A 37 6.18 -11.59 -9.72
CA SER A 37 6.64 -12.09 -11.02
C SER A 37 7.65 -13.22 -10.83
N GLY A 38 7.51 -14.31 -11.58
CA GLY A 38 8.43 -15.44 -11.53
C GLY A 38 8.15 -16.44 -10.41
N ALA A 39 7.17 -16.17 -9.55
CA ALA A 39 6.74 -17.13 -8.53
C ALA A 39 5.99 -18.31 -9.18
N ALA A 40 6.41 -19.53 -8.84
CA ALA A 40 5.75 -20.75 -9.30
C ALA A 40 4.30 -20.86 -8.78
N PRO A 41 3.39 -21.50 -9.53
CA PRO A 41 2.01 -21.72 -9.09
C PRO A 41 1.94 -22.67 -7.88
N GLY A 42 0.80 -22.62 -7.17
CA GLY A 42 0.57 -23.36 -5.92
C GLY A 42 1.01 -22.61 -4.67
N LEU A 43 1.02 -23.30 -3.53
CA LEU A 43 1.46 -22.77 -2.25
C LEU A 43 2.97 -22.97 -2.08
N ARG A 44 3.67 -21.88 -1.77
CA ARG A 44 5.11 -21.86 -1.52
C ARG A 44 5.39 -21.00 -0.31
N VAL A 45 6.19 -21.53 0.60
CA VAL A 45 6.74 -20.77 1.72
C VAL A 45 8.23 -20.64 1.49
N TYR A 46 8.69 -19.40 1.34
CA TYR A 46 10.11 -19.07 1.26
C TYR A 46 10.55 -18.52 2.62
N PHE A 47 11.84 -18.61 2.91
CA PHE A 47 12.41 -17.98 4.08
C PHE A 47 13.71 -17.26 3.72
N ASP A 48 14.02 -16.25 4.51
CA ASP A 48 15.29 -15.53 4.46
C ASP A 48 15.72 -15.13 5.87
N GLN A 49 17.01 -14.86 6.05
CA GLN A 49 17.56 -14.41 7.32
C GLN A 49 18.06 -12.98 7.16
N LEU A 50 17.52 -12.09 7.99
CA LEU A 50 17.91 -10.70 8.04
C LEU A 50 18.76 -10.43 9.27
N ARG A 51 19.80 -9.64 9.05
CA ARG A 51 20.64 -9.08 10.12
C ARG A 51 20.53 -7.57 10.05
N ILE A 52 20.29 -6.94 11.18
CA ILE A 52 20.00 -5.51 11.29
C ILE A 52 20.98 -4.88 12.30
N ASP A 53 21.58 -3.74 11.95
CA ASP A 53 22.45 -2.96 12.84
C ASP A 53 21.66 -2.03 13.78
N GLU A 54 22.38 -1.30 14.64
CA GLU A 54 21.79 -0.33 15.59
C GLU A 54 21.01 0.80 14.89
N ASP A 55 21.37 1.13 13.64
CA ASP A 55 20.73 2.16 12.82
C ASP A 55 19.50 1.61 12.04
N GLY A 56 19.18 0.32 12.19
CA GLY A 56 18.08 -0.31 11.49
C GLY A 56 18.39 -0.68 10.03
N ARG A 57 19.66 -0.68 9.62
CA ARG A 57 20.11 -1.03 8.27
C ARG A 57 20.51 -2.50 8.18
N PHE A 58 20.42 -3.04 6.97
CA PHE A 58 20.80 -4.43 6.73
C PHE A 58 22.30 -4.63 6.73
N VAL A 59 22.71 -5.63 7.51
CA VAL A 59 24.10 -6.07 7.63
C VAL A 59 24.29 -7.29 6.75
N TYR A 60 25.11 -7.16 5.70
CA TYR A 60 25.40 -8.25 4.76
C TYR A 60 26.80 -8.85 4.94
N ARG A 61 27.68 -8.19 5.71
CA ARG A 61 29.07 -8.62 5.90
C ARG A 61 29.26 -9.31 7.25
N GLU A 62 30.04 -10.38 7.26
CA GLU A 62 30.39 -11.13 8.47
C GLU A 62 31.21 -10.32 9.50
N THR A 63 31.80 -9.20 9.07
CA THR A 63 32.66 -8.34 9.90
C THR A 63 31.87 -7.28 10.69
N GLU A 64 30.60 -7.08 10.37
CA GLU A 64 29.73 -6.13 11.04
C GLU A 64 28.94 -6.87 12.12
N SER A 65 28.95 -6.35 13.35
CA SER A 65 28.24 -6.94 14.49
C SER A 65 26.76 -6.56 14.41
N PRO A 66 25.85 -7.49 14.07
CA PRO A 66 24.42 -7.21 14.04
C PRO A 66 23.88 -7.02 15.45
N THR A 67 22.90 -6.14 15.58
CA THR A 67 22.19 -5.88 16.83
C THR A 67 20.96 -6.77 16.94
N GLU A 68 20.31 -7.04 15.80
CA GLU A 68 19.14 -7.91 15.72
C GLU A 68 19.27 -8.89 14.55
N ASP A 69 18.94 -10.15 14.82
CA ASP A 69 18.72 -11.16 13.81
C ASP A 69 17.23 -11.45 13.69
N TRP A 70 16.75 -11.71 12.48
CA TRP A 70 15.38 -12.10 12.20
C TRP A 70 15.34 -13.19 11.13
N THR A 71 14.49 -14.18 11.33
CA THR A 71 14.14 -15.15 10.29
C THR A 71 12.77 -14.78 9.73
N LEU A 72 12.73 -14.45 8.45
CA LEU A 72 11.52 -14.09 7.73
C LEU A 72 10.98 -15.27 6.95
N PHE A 73 9.65 -15.30 6.82
CA PHE A 73 8.92 -16.23 5.98
C PHE A 73 7.96 -15.47 5.06
N PHE A 74 7.93 -15.87 3.79
CA PHE A 74 7.06 -15.30 2.76
C PHE A 74 6.15 -16.41 2.25
N VAL A 75 4.83 -16.22 2.36
CA VAL A 75 3.86 -17.17 1.87
C VAL A 75 3.31 -16.68 0.54
N LEU A 76 3.56 -17.45 -0.52
CA LEU A 76 3.08 -17.21 -1.86
C LEU A 76 2.04 -18.26 -2.23
N ALA A 77 0.84 -17.82 -2.60
CA ALA A 77 -0.23 -18.69 -3.10
C ALA A 77 -0.55 -18.30 -4.55
N ASN A 78 -0.29 -19.22 -5.49
CA ASN A 78 -0.46 -19.01 -6.92
C ASN A 78 0.22 -17.73 -7.44
N GLY A 79 1.43 -17.46 -6.92
CA GLY A 79 2.22 -16.28 -7.26
C GLY A 79 1.79 -14.98 -6.56
N VAL A 80 0.76 -14.98 -5.73
CA VAL A 80 0.36 -13.82 -4.93
C VAL A 80 0.96 -13.91 -3.54
N LEU A 81 1.59 -12.85 -3.04
CA LEU A 81 2.08 -12.78 -1.66
C LEU A 81 0.89 -12.70 -0.71
N VAL A 82 0.60 -13.75 0.05
CA VAL A 82 -0.60 -13.79 0.89
C VAL A 82 -0.34 -13.60 2.38
N ASP A 83 0.91 -13.80 2.80
CA ASP A 83 1.32 -13.62 4.18
C ASP A 83 2.81 -13.37 4.29
N THR A 84 3.19 -12.71 5.37
CA THR A 84 4.57 -12.57 5.82
C THR A 84 4.60 -12.88 7.30
N ASP A 85 5.58 -13.64 7.73
CA ASP A 85 5.79 -13.98 9.14
C ASP A 85 7.25 -13.76 9.50
N ALA A 86 7.50 -13.33 10.73
CA ALA A 86 8.83 -12.93 11.18
C ALA A 86 9.08 -13.45 12.59
N VAL A 87 10.22 -14.11 12.78
CA VAL A 87 10.64 -14.66 14.06
C VAL A 87 11.97 -14.03 14.45
N ALA A 88 12.05 -13.50 15.66
CA ALA A 88 13.30 -12.94 16.18
C ALA A 88 14.35 -14.04 16.34
N GLY A 89 15.57 -13.74 15.92
CA GLY A 89 16.73 -14.62 15.93
C GLY A 89 16.92 -15.41 14.64
N THR A 90 18.10 -16.03 14.56
CA THR A 90 18.45 -16.99 13.51
C THR A 90 17.90 -18.36 13.89
N LEU A 91 16.89 -18.84 13.16
CA LEU A 91 16.31 -20.16 13.39
C LEU A 91 17.21 -21.28 12.83
N GLY A 92 17.30 -22.38 13.57
CA GLY A 92 17.90 -23.62 13.08
C GLY A 92 17.04 -24.29 12.00
N GLU A 93 17.67 -25.14 11.19
CA GLU A 93 17.04 -25.81 10.05
C GLU A 93 15.75 -26.56 10.43
N GLU A 94 15.75 -27.28 11.55
CA GLU A 94 14.60 -28.03 12.03
C GLU A 94 13.40 -27.12 12.33
N LEU A 95 13.64 -25.97 12.97
CA LEU A 95 12.61 -24.98 13.27
C LEU A 95 12.10 -24.27 12.02
N ILE A 96 13.00 -23.99 11.06
CA ILE A 96 12.61 -23.44 9.76
C ILE A 96 11.68 -24.41 9.03
N LEU A 97 12.04 -25.69 8.96
CA LEU A 97 11.22 -26.71 8.31
C LEU A 97 9.88 -26.89 9.02
N GLN A 98 9.88 -26.90 10.36
CA GLN A 98 8.65 -26.96 11.14
C GLN A 98 7.75 -25.76 10.84
N ARG A 99 8.31 -24.55 10.81
CA ARG A 99 7.56 -23.32 10.53
C ARG A 99 7.00 -23.31 9.11
N ILE A 100 7.79 -23.76 8.13
CA ILE A 100 7.33 -23.95 6.74
C ILE A 100 6.15 -24.92 6.67
N ARG A 101 6.20 -26.04 7.40
CA ARG A 101 5.08 -27.00 7.44
C ARG A 101 3.84 -26.37 8.06
N THR A 102 3.97 -25.69 9.20
CA THR A 102 2.85 -25.01 9.85
C THR A 102 2.22 -23.96 8.93
N LEU A 103 3.02 -23.12 8.28
CA LEU A 103 2.51 -22.13 7.31
C LEU A 103 1.86 -22.81 6.11
N ASN A 104 2.44 -23.90 5.59
CA ASN A 104 1.81 -24.67 4.53
C ASN A 104 0.46 -25.26 4.96
N GLU A 105 0.36 -25.82 6.16
CA GLU A 105 -0.89 -26.39 6.69
C GLU A 105 -1.96 -25.31 6.88
N ILE A 106 -1.58 -24.15 7.44
CA ILE A 106 -2.47 -22.98 7.61
C ILE A 106 -3.05 -22.54 6.28
N TRP A 107 -2.23 -22.54 5.23
CA TRP A 107 -2.58 -22.01 3.91
C TRP A 107 -3.01 -23.07 2.89
N GLN A 108 -2.91 -24.35 3.22
CA GLN A 108 -3.47 -25.46 2.43
C GLN A 108 -4.98 -25.53 2.55
N ASP A 109 -5.57 -24.97 3.62
CA ASP A 109 -7.01 -24.81 3.74
C ASP A 109 -7.49 -23.79 2.69
N SER A 110 -8.02 -24.33 1.59
CA SER A 110 -8.52 -23.54 0.46
C SER A 110 -9.66 -22.61 0.85
N ALA A 111 -10.45 -22.94 1.88
CA ALA A 111 -11.51 -22.05 2.37
C ALA A 111 -10.91 -20.80 3.02
N ARG A 112 -9.86 -20.97 3.82
CA ARG A 112 -9.14 -19.87 4.48
C ARG A 112 -8.40 -18.99 3.47
N LEU A 113 -7.79 -19.60 2.45
CA LEU A 113 -7.17 -18.87 1.34
C LEU A 113 -8.22 -18.03 0.59
N LEU A 114 -9.38 -18.62 0.25
CA LEU A 114 -10.46 -17.94 -0.46
C LEU A 114 -11.08 -16.81 0.37
N GLU A 115 -11.30 -17.03 1.67
CA GLU A 115 -11.81 -15.99 2.58
C GLU A 115 -10.87 -14.78 2.60
N ARG A 116 -9.57 -14.99 2.83
CA ARG A 116 -8.60 -13.88 2.84
C ARG A 116 -8.48 -13.18 1.49
N LEU A 117 -8.46 -13.93 0.38
CA LEU A 117 -8.46 -13.32 -0.96
C LEU A 117 -9.72 -12.48 -1.18
N THR A 118 -10.87 -12.95 -0.70
CA THR A 118 -12.14 -12.21 -0.79
C THR A 118 -12.08 -10.92 0.01
N THR A 119 -11.60 -10.97 1.26
CA THR A 119 -11.40 -9.77 2.10
C THR A 119 -10.45 -8.78 1.44
N PHE A 120 -9.32 -9.26 0.92
CA PHE A 120 -8.35 -8.42 0.23
C PHE A 120 -8.95 -7.76 -1.02
N ILE A 121 -9.68 -8.52 -1.84
CA ILE A 121 -10.38 -7.98 -3.02
C ILE A 121 -11.41 -6.93 -2.60
N ALA A 122 -12.19 -7.18 -1.55
CA ALA A 122 -13.19 -6.24 -1.04
C ALA A 122 -12.54 -4.93 -0.55
N GLU A 123 -11.40 -5.00 0.15
CA GLU A 123 -10.64 -3.82 0.58
C GLU A 123 -10.09 -3.02 -0.61
N LYS A 124 -9.56 -3.71 -1.62
CA LYS A 124 -9.07 -3.07 -2.86
C LYS A 124 -10.21 -2.42 -3.64
N GLN A 125 -11.35 -3.09 -3.76
CA GLN A 125 -12.56 -2.53 -4.40
C GLN A 125 -13.02 -1.28 -3.67
N LYS A 126 -13.12 -1.33 -2.34
CA LYS A 126 -13.46 -0.16 -1.51
C LYS A 126 -12.48 1.00 -1.73
N ARG A 127 -11.19 0.71 -1.90
CA ARG A 127 -10.18 1.74 -2.21
C ARG A 127 -10.38 2.32 -3.61
N ILE A 128 -10.65 1.49 -4.61
CA ILE A 128 -10.95 1.93 -5.98
C ILE A 128 -12.20 2.82 -6.00
N ASP A 129 -13.26 2.43 -5.29
CA ASP A 129 -14.51 3.19 -5.22
C ASP A 129 -14.31 4.57 -4.58
N ARG A 130 -13.48 4.66 -3.53
CA ARG A 130 -13.06 5.94 -2.96
C ARG A 130 -12.30 6.78 -3.96
N MET A 131 -11.28 6.23 -4.61
CA MET A 131 -10.49 6.96 -5.62
C MET A 131 -11.36 7.45 -6.78
N ASN A 132 -12.30 6.62 -7.25
CA ASN A 132 -13.26 6.99 -8.28
C ASN A 132 -14.20 8.10 -7.81
N SER A 133 -14.67 8.05 -6.56
CA SER A 133 -15.48 9.11 -5.95
C SER A 133 -14.71 10.43 -5.93
N SER A 134 -13.46 10.43 -5.47
CA SER A 134 -12.60 11.62 -5.45
C SER A 134 -12.36 12.17 -6.87
N ILE A 135 -12.06 11.31 -7.86
CA ILE A 135 -11.90 11.71 -9.26
C ILE A 135 -13.17 12.34 -9.81
N ASN A 136 -14.33 11.75 -9.52
CA ASN A 136 -15.62 12.25 -9.98
C ASN A 136 -15.94 13.61 -9.35
N ALA A 137 -15.61 13.80 -8.08
CA ALA A 137 -15.79 15.06 -7.38
C ALA A 137 -14.91 16.18 -7.97
N VAL A 138 -13.63 15.89 -8.28
CA VAL A 138 -12.75 16.83 -8.99
C VAL A 138 -13.27 17.15 -10.39
N ARG A 139 -13.71 16.13 -11.15
CA ARG A 139 -14.31 16.34 -12.48
C ARG A 139 -15.57 17.20 -12.42
N HIS A 140 -16.35 17.10 -11.34
CA HIS A 140 -17.52 17.94 -11.11
C HIS A 140 -17.11 19.40 -10.90
N VAL A 141 -16.14 19.68 -10.02
CA VAL A 141 -15.60 21.03 -9.78
C VAL A 141 -15.04 21.65 -11.06
N ILE A 142 -14.26 20.89 -11.84
CA ILE A 142 -13.71 21.36 -13.12
C ILE A 142 -14.84 21.71 -14.11
N ARG A 143 -15.88 20.88 -14.18
CA ARG A 143 -17.03 21.12 -15.06
C ARG A 143 -17.77 22.38 -14.65
N ASP A 144 -18.06 22.55 -13.38
CA ASP A 144 -18.78 23.71 -12.84
C ASP A 144 -17.97 25.00 -13.02
N THR A 145 -16.66 24.94 -12.78
CA THR A 145 -15.76 26.07 -13.06
C THR A 145 -15.77 26.47 -14.53
N ARG A 146 -15.75 25.49 -15.45
CA ARG A 146 -15.82 25.77 -16.90
C ARG A 146 -17.15 26.40 -17.29
N ARG A 147 -18.26 25.93 -16.73
CA ARG A 147 -19.60 26.50 -16.94
C ARG A 147 -19.68 27.94 -16.43
N LEU A 148 -19.21 28.21 -15.21
CA LEU A 148 -19.15 29.57 -14.68
C LEU A 148 -18.29 30.50 -15.54
N ARG A 149 -17.14 30.04 -16.05
CA ARG A 149 -16.31 30.81 -17.00
C ARG A 149 -17.02 31.09 -18.32
N GLN A 150 -17.94 30.24 -18.75
CA GLN A 150 -18.75 30.42 -19.95
C GLN A 150 -19.99 31.30 -19.71
N GLY A 151 -20.24 31.73 -18.47
CA GLY A 151 -21.40 32.52 -18.08
C GLY A 151 -22.67 31.69 -17.82
N ASP A 152 -22.55 30.36 -17.76
CA ASP A 152 -23.66 29.49 -17.42
C ASP A 152 -23.98 29.56 -15.92
N ASP A 153 -25.27 29.58 -15.57
CA ASP A 153 -25.70 29.41 -14.19
C ASP A 153 -25.65 27.92 -13.78
N LEU A 154 -25.10 27.65 -12.59
CA LEU A 154 -25.11 26.30 -12.01
C LEU A 154 -26.45 25.96 -11.33
N SER A 155 -27.45 26.86 -11.32
CA SER A 155 -28.82 26.58 -10.85
C SER A 155 -29.59 25.78 -11.89
N GLY A 156 -29.72 24.46 -11.69
CA GLY A 156 -30.63 23.64 -12.50
C GLY A 156 -31.87 23.26 -11.69
N PRO A 157 -33.03 22.99 -12.33
CA PRO A 157 -34.26 22.57 -11.64
C PRO A 157 -34.12 21.24 -10.86
N PHE A 158 -33.01 20.52 -11.03
CA PHE A 158 -32.66 19.29 -10.29
C PHE A 158 -31.28 19.35 -9.63
N SER A 159 -30.65 20.53 -9.49
CA SER A 159 -29.34 20.62 -8.85
C SER A 159 -29.51 20.57 -7.33
N LEU A 160 -29.25 19.40 -6.74
CA LEU A 160 -28.76 19.36 -5.36
C LEU A 160 -27.48 20.18 -5.33
N ILE A 161 -27.55 21.44 -4.89
CA ILE A 161 -26.38 22.33 -4.87
C ILE A 161 -25.38 21.73 -3.89
N HIS A 162 -24.35 21.09 -4.44
CA HIS A 162 -23.23 20.59 -3.66
C HIS A 162 -22.48 21.79 -3.09
N GLU A 163 -21.92 21.64 -1.88
CA GLU A 163 -21.19 22.70 -1.21
C GLU A 163 -20.08 23.30 -2.09
N SER A 164 -19.39 22.44 -2.85
CA SER A 164 -18.41 22.83 -3.85
C SER A 164 -18.97 23.76 -4.93
N SER A 165 -20.15 23.48 -5.50
CA SER A 165 -20.81 24.37 -6.47
C SER A 165 -21.23 25.71 -5.84
N ARG A 166 -21.63 25.73 -4.56
CA ARG A 166 -21.93 26.98 -3.84
C ARG A 166 -20.69 27.84 -3.66
N ARG A 167 -19.57 27.23 -3.23
CA ARG A 167 -18.29 27.92 -3.04
C ARG A 167 -17.76 28.51 -4.34
N LEU A 168 -17.82 27.75 -5.45
CA LEU A 168 -17.47 28.27 -6.77
C LEU A 168 -18.35 29.45 -7.21
N LYS A 169 -19.66 29.44 -6.93
CA LYS A 169 -20.54 30.60 -7.19
C LYS A 169 -20.20 31.82 -6.34
N GLN A 170 -19.69 31.62 -5.13
CA GLN A 170 -19.26 32.68 -4.23
C GLN A 170 -17.92 33.31 -4.67
N GLY A 171 -17.25 32.70 -5.64
CA GLY A 171 -15.99 33.19 -6.20
C GLY A 171 -14.74 32.56 -5.58
N ASP A 172 -14.89 31.49 -4.78
CA ASP A 172 -13.75 30.74 -4.25
C ASP A 172 -12.87 30.21 -5.38
N ASP A 173 -11.55 30.14 -5.13
CA ASP A 173 -10.61 29.53 -6.07
C ASP A 173 -10.98 28.05 -6.31
N PRO A 174 -11.17 27.63 -7.57
CA PRO A 174 -11.38 26.23 -7.92
C PRO A 174 -10.37 25.25 -7.31
N LEU A 175 -9.12 25.66 -7.12
CA LEU A 175 -8.09 24.84 -6.48
C LEU A 175 -8.41 24.61 -4.99
N ASP A 176 -8.85 25.64 -4.27
CA ASP A 176 -9.22 25.55 -2.85
C ASP A 176 -10.48 24.70 -2.65
N VAL A 177 -11.40 24.77 -3.61
CA VAL A 177 -12.59 23.91 -3.62
C VAL A 177 -12.20 22.45 -3.88
N ILE A 178 -11.29 22.18 -4.81
CA ILE A 178 -10.75 20.82 -5.05
C ILE A 178 -10.06 20.30 -3.79
N GLU A 179 -9.22 21.10 -3.16
CA GLU A 179 -8.51 20.71 -1.94
C GLU A 179 -9.48 20.33 -0.81
N SER A 180 -10.55 21.10 -0.62
CA SER A 180 -11.56 20.79 0.40
C SER A 180 -12.32 19.48 0.13
N VAL A 181 -12.73 19.25 -1.12
CA VAL A 181 -13.47 18.06 -1.54
C VAL A 181 -12.60 16.81 -1.42
N LEU A 182 -11.29 16.94 -1.64
CA LEU A 182 -10.33 15.86 -1.41
C LEU A 182 -10.03 15.69 0.09
N GLY A 183 -9.91 16.79 0.84
CA GLY A 183 -9.58 16.81 2.27
C GLY A 183 -10.62 16.13 3.18
N GLU A 184 -11.90 16.14 2.79
CA GLU A 184 -12.96 15.43 3.52
C GLU A 184 -12.82 13.90 3.47
N ASP A 185 -12.25 13.35 2.40
CA ASP A 185 -11.97 11.91 2.25
C ASP A 185 -10.61 11.48 2.82
N HIS A 186 -9.71 12.43 3.14
CA HIS A 186 -8.30 12.15 3.42
C HIS A 186 -7.86 12.14 4.89
N ARG A 187 -8.76 12.30 5.88
CA ARG A 187 -8.39 12.23 7.33
C ARG A 187 -7.81 10.89 7.82
N PHE A 188 -7.65 9.89 6.95
CA PHE A 188 -7.08 8.56 7.29
C PHE A 188 -5.95 8.11 6.38
N PHE A 189 -5.48 8.94 5.46
CA PHE A 189 -4.28 8.64 4.69
C PHE A 189 -3.06 9.16 5.47
N TYR A 190 -2.41 8.26 6.20
CA TYR A 190 -1.17 8.42 6.96
C TYR A 190 -1.29 8.98 8.38
N SER A 191 -1.15 8.07 9.35
CA SER A 191 -0.47 8.36 10.60
C SER A 191 1.02 8.58 10.31
N ASP A 192 1.39 9.81 10.04
CA ASP A 192 2.74 10.32 10.26
C ASP A 192 2.59 11.75 10.79
N PRO A 193 3.09 12.08 11.99
CA PRO A 193 2.93 13.41 12.54
C PRO A 193 4.05 14.29 11.98
N GLU A 194 3.75 15.12 10.98
CA GLU A 194 4.16 16.54 10.96
C GLU A 194 3.89 17.23 9.61
N VAL A 195 3.50 18.50 9.75
CA VAL A 195 3.32 19.57 8.75
C VAL A 195 2.07 19.48 7.84
N PRO A 196 1.06 20.36 8.05
CA PRO A 196 0.03 20.60 7.06
C PRO A 196 0.68 21.32 5.88
N THR A 197 1.13 20.54 4.90
CA THR A 197 1.71 21.07 3.67
C THR A 197 0.54 21.37 2.73
N ASP A 198 0.31 22.65 2.46
CA ASP A 198 -0.58 23.11 1.40
C ASP A 198 -0.11 22.51 0.07
N ARG A 199 -0.83 21.50 -0.43
CA ARG A 199 -0.39 20.67 -1.55
C ARG A 199 -0.61 21.34 -2.91
N LEU A 200 -1.30 22.47 -2.93
CA LEU A 200 -1.58 23.24 -4.14
C LEU A 200 -0.83 24.58 -4.16
N ALA A 201 0.03 24.85 -3.17
CA ALA A 201 0.84 26.05 -3.10
C ALA A 201 1.63 26.31 -4.40
N ASP A 202 2.16 25.27 -5.03
CA ASP A 202 2.92 25.37 -6.29
C ASP A 202 2.07 25.71 -7.52
N TYR A 203 0.73 25.66 -7.40
CA TYR A 203 -0.22 25.88 -8.49
C TYR A 203 -1.06 27.16 -8.32
N ARG A 204 -0.96 27.85 -7.16
CA ARG A 204 -1.52 29.19 -6.98
C ARG A 204 -0.54 30.22 -7.56
N LEU A 205 -1.02 31.05 -8.48
CA LEU A 205 -0.25 32.10 -9.17
C LEU A 205 0.00 33.31 -8.27
#